data_AF-L7JYH3-F1
#
_entry.id   AF-L7JYH3-F1
#
_cell.length_a   1.000
_cell.length_b   1.000
_cell.length_c   1.000
_cell.angle_alpha   90.00
_cell.angle_beta   90.00
_cell.angle_gamma   90.00
#
_symmetry.space_group_name_H-M   'P 1'
#
loop_
_entity.id
_entity.type
_entity.pdbx_description
1 polymer ?
#
loop_
_entity_poly.entity_id
_entity_poly.type
_entity_poly.pdbx_seq_one_letter_code
_entity_poly.pdbx_strand_id
1 'polypeptide(L)'
;MHLRCNNLRCHTTIQKYILITPCSHIYCESCSPKIQSMQMCIACKTTIRPDDLIVQELTKPPSIVGYPPDDILECARDAISFWMYQAQQQEYVMKSMAENTRADAEKAAQDLKACRLKAAIEKRNMKSRVRKLESSLKRERENVYDLSMMLREKADEYKRQQMRRERKEMNMMSYEGCDSTCEEQ
;
A
#
# COMPACT_ATOMS: atom_id res chain seq x y z
N MET A 1 -7.76 -38.39 1.39
CA MET A 1 -6.60 -37.51 1.70
C MET A 1 -5.58 -37.71 0.59
N HIS A 2 -5.00 -36.63 0.03
CA HIS A 2 -4.05 -36.75 -1.08
C HIS A 2 -2.68 -36.21 -0.66
N LEU A 3 -1.62 -36.88 -1.11
CA LEU A 3 -0.25 -36.43 -0.89
C LEU A 3 -0.02 -35.08 -1.56
N ARG A 4 0.67 -34.18 -0.85
CA ARG A 4 1.05 -32.84 -1.35
C ARG A 4 2.56 -32.70 -1.37
N CYS A 5 3.05 -31.98 -2.37
CA CYS A 5 4.47 -31.68 -2.51
C CYS A 5 5.00 -30.93 -1.27
N ASN A 6 6.09 -31.41 -0.66
CA ASN A 6 6.74 -30.76 0.48
C ASN A 6 7.55 -29.51 0.10
N ASN A 7 7.59 -29.14 -1.18
CA ASN A 7 8.00 -27.80 -1.57
C ASN A 7 6.88 -26.81 -1.17
N LEU A 8 7.07 -26.08 -0.07
CA LEU A 8 6.08 -25.14 0.46
C LEU A 8 5.61 -24.07 -0.53
N ARG A 9 6.43 -23.72 -1.53
CA ARG A 9 6.03 -22.77 -2.59
C ARG A 9 5.15 -23.40 -3.66
N CYS A 10 5.22 -24.72 -3.84
CA CYS A 10 4.43 -25.47 -4.82
C CYS A 10 3.18 -26.05 -4.17
N HIS A 11 3.35 -26.85 -3.10
CA HIS A 11 2.30 -27.47 -2.28
C HIS A 11 1.13 -28.14 -3.06
N THR A 12 1.40 -28.49 -4.32
CA THR A 12 0.40 -29.08 -5.22
C THR A 12 0.10 -30.52 -4.81
N THR A 13 -1.09 -30.99 -5.17
CA THR A 13 -1.49 -32.38 -4.99
C THR A 13 -0.72 -33.26 -5.98
N ILE A 14 -0.11 -34.33 -5.48
CA ILE A 14 0.64 -35.29 -6.28
C ILE A 14 -0.33 -36.35 -6.79
N GLN A 15 -0.36 -36.56 -8.11
CA GLN A 15 -1.34 -37.44 -8.78
C GLN A 15 -0.70 -38.58 -9.58
N LYS A 16 0.37 -38.30 -10.32
CA LYS A 16 0.98 -39.27 -11.25
C LYS A 16 2.32 -39.78 -10.76
N TYR A 17 3.33 -38.91 -10.67
CA TYR A 17 4.66 -39.30 -10.20
C TYR A 17 4.99 -38.63 -8.88
N ILE A 18 5.59 -39.41 -7.99
CA ILE A 18 6.12 -38.96 -6.71
C ILE A 18 7.60 -39.30 -6.63
N LEU A 19 8.40 -38.31 -6.22
CA LEU A 19 9.78 -38.54 -5.77
C LEU A 19 9.80 -38.52 -4.25
N ILE A 20 10.25 -39.60 -3.65
CA ILE A 20 10.37 -39.80 -2.20
C ILE A 20 11.85 -39.80 -1.84
N THR A 21 12.19 -39.02 -0.82
CA THR A 21 13.55 -38.91 -0.29
C THR A 21 13.74 -39.80 0.94
N PRO A 22 14.98 -40.14 1.33
CA PRO A 22 15.26 -40.95 2.53
C PRO A 22 14.75 -40.31 3.83
N CYS A 23 14.73 -38.97 3.87
CA CYS A 23 14.14 -38.22 4.97
C CYS A 23 12.59 -38.15 4.92
N SER A 24 11.94 -39.04 4.17
CA SER A 24 10.49 -39.13 4.00
C SER A 24 9.80 -37.87 3.46
N HIS A 25 10.53 -36.95 2.81
CA HIS A 25 9.89 -35.84 2.09
C HIS A 25 9.58 -36.25 0.65
N ILE A 26 8.46 -35.75 0.14
CA ILE A 26 7.88 -36.05 -1.16
C ILE A 26 7.77 -34.83 -2.06
N TYR A 27 7.97 -35.05 -3.36
CA TYR A 27 7.94 -34.00 -4.37
C TYR A 27 7.15 -34.44 -5.59
N CYS A 28 6.42 -33.50 -6.19
CA CYS A 28 5.75 -33.71 -7.46
C CYS A 28 6.75 -33.82 -8.62
N GLU A 29 6.28 -34.32 -9.75
CA GLU A 29 7.05 -34.41 -11.00
C GLU A 29 7.79 -33.10 -11.35
N SER A 30 7.15 -31.95 -11.22
CA SER A 30 7.78 -30.66 -11.57
C SER A 30 8.89 -30.23 -10.59
N CYS A 31 8.84 -30.65 -9.33
CA CYS A 31 9.86 -30.31 -8.33
C CYS A 31 10.99 -31.34 -8.25
N SER A 32 10.76 -32.56 -8.74
CA SER A 32 11.69 -33.69 -8.64
C SER A 32 13.07 -33.42 -9.26
N PRO A 33 13.19 -32.82 -10.47
CA PRO A 33 14.49 -32.55 -11.09
C PRO A 33 15.41 -31.69 -10.21
N LYS A 34 14.83 -30.75 -9.47
CA LYS A 34 15.57 -29.87 -8.57
C LYS A 34 16.17 -30.64 -7.39
N ILE A 35 15.46 -31.62 -6.84
CA ILE A 35 15.93 -32.45 -5.73
C ILE A 35 17.07 -33.35 -6.21
N GLN A 36 16.90 -33.96 -7.39
CA GLN A 36 17.90 -34.80 -8.02
C GLN A 36 19.17 -34.02 -8.34
N SER A 37 19.05 -32.80 -8.91
CA SER A 37 20.21 -31.97 -9.26
C SER A 37 20.94 -31.42 -8.03
N MET A 38 20.20 -31.02 -6.99
CA MET A 38 20.79 -30.47 -5.77
C MET A 38 21.32 -31.54 -4.83
N GLN A 39 20.91 -32.80 -5.00
CA GLN A 39 21.23 -33.91 -4.08
C GLN A 39 20.94 -33.54 -2.61
N MET A 40 19.86 -32.79 -2.41
CA MET A 40 19.50 -32.22 -1.11
C MET A 40 18.00 -32.05 -1.00
N CYS A 41 17.45 -32.45 0.14
CA CYS A 41 16.05 -32.22 0.47
C CYS A 41 15.81 -30.72 0.66
N ILE A 42 14.92 -30.11 -0.14
CA ILE A 42 14.65 -28.67 0.02
C ILE A 42 13.82 -28.35 1.27
N ALA A 43 13.09 -29.34 1.82
CA ALA A 43 12.29 -29.19 3.03
C ALA A 43 13.15 -29.19 4.31
N CYS A 44 14.01 -30.20 4.51
CA CYS A 44 14.81 -30.35 5.73
C CYS A 44 16.32 -30.19 5.55
N LYS A 45 16.80 -29.90 4.34
CA LYS A 45 18.22 -29.69 3.99
C LYS A 45 19.14 -30.89 4.17
N THR A 46 18.59 -32.08 4.41
CA THR A 46 19.35 -33.33 4.42
C THR A 46 19.96 -33.59 3.04
N THR A 47 21.27 -33.85 2.98
CA THR A 47 21.96 -34.32 1.77
C THR A 47 21.45 -35.71 1.39
N ILE A 48 21.23 -35.95 0.11
CA ILE A 48 20.63 -37.17 -0.43
C ILE A 48 21.57 -37.75 -1.48
N ARG A 49 21.84 -39.06 -1.39
CA ARG A 49 22.53 -39.75 -2.48
C ARG A 49 21.54 -40.02 -3.61
N PRO A 50 21.94 -39.90 -4.89
CA PRO A 50 21.06 -40.17 -6.03
C PRO A 50 20.37 -41.55 -5.97
N ASP A 51 21.09 -42.57 -5.50
CA ASP A 51 20.62 -43.96 -5.46
C ASP A 51 19.53 -44.19 -4.40
N ASP A 52 19.43 -43.30 -3.40
CA ASP A 52 18.46 -43.44 -2.31
C ASP A 52 17.12 -42.74 -2.64
N LEU A 53 16.98 -42.17 -3.83
CA LEU A 53 15.76 -41.52 -4.30
C LEU A 53 14.81 -42.55 -4.90
N ILE A 54 13.58 -42.59 -4.38
CA ILE A 54 12.53 -43.46 -4.91
C ILE A 54 11.65 -42.62 -5.81
N VAL A 55 11.48 -43.05 -7.07
CA VAL A 55 10.49 -42.47 -7.99
C VAL A 55 9.41 -43.50 -8.23
N GLN A 56 8.17 -43.13 -7.95
CA GLN A 56 7.03 -44.04 -8.06
C GLN A 56 5.92 -43.41 -8.91
N GLU A 57 5.33 -44.22 -9.77
CA GLU A 57 4.08 -43.90 -10.46
C GLU A 57 2.89 -44.34 -9.61
N LEU A 58 1.97 -43.43 -9.34
CA LEU A 58 0.80 -43.61 -8.48
C LEU A 58 -0.46 -44.05 -9.23
N THR A 59 -0.40 -44.15 -10.57
CA THR A 59 -1.58 -44.52 -11.38
C THR A 59 -1.97 -45.98 -11.24
N LYS A 60 -1.05 -46.84 -10.79
CA LYS A 60 -1.30 -48.27 -10.56
C LYS A 60 -0.71 -48.68 -9.22
N PRO A 61 -1.47 -49.35 -8.35
CA PRO A 61 -0.91 -49.91 -7.13
C PRO A 61 0.10 -51.01 -7.46
N PRO A 62 1.12 -51.22 -6.62
CA PRO A 62 2.06 -52.33 -6.79
C PRO A 62 1.33 -53.67 -6.70
N SER A 63 1.76 -54.64 -7.50
CA SER A 63 1.24 -56.02 -7.40
C SER A 63 1.84 -56.70 -6.17
N ILE A 64 0.98 -57.21 -5.30
CA ILE A 64 1.35 -57.98 -4.10
C ILE A 64 1.16 -59.50 -4.28
N VAL A 65 0.74 -59.94 -5.47
CA VAL A 65 0.49 -61.36 -5.76
C VAL A 65 1.80 -62.14 -5.72
N GLY A 66 1.82 -63.22 -4.94
CA GLY A 66 2.98 -64.11 -4.81
C GLY A 66 3.92 -63.78 -3.64
N TYR A 67 3.67 -62.69 -2.91
CA TYR A 67 4.41 -62.37 -1.68
C TYR A 67 3.82 -63.11 -0.45
N PRO A 68 4.67 -63.53 0.50
CA PRO A 68 4.22 -64.05 1.80
C PRO A 68 3.29 -63.06 2.53
N PRO A 69 2.29 -63.56 3.28
CA PRO A 69 1.41 -62.71 4.08
C PRO A 69 2.17 -61.78 5.05
N ASP A 70 3.26 -62.26 5.65
CA ASP A 70 4.07 -61.48 6.60
C ASP A 70 4.71 -60.25 5.93
N ASP A 71 5.30 -60.43 4.74
CA ASP A 71 5.91 -59.34 3.95
C ASP A 71 4.85 -58.29 3.54
N ILE A 72 3.65 -58.75 3.18
CA ILE A 72 2.53 -57.86 2.82
C ILE A 72 2.11 -57.02 4.03
N LEU A 73 2.00 -57.63 5.21
CA LEU A 73 1.61 -56.94 6.44
C LEU A 73 2.68 -55.93 6.89
N GLU A 74 3.96 -56.29 6.75
CA GLU A 74 5.08 -55.37 6.99
C GLU A 74 5.05 -54.18 6.03
N CYS A 75 4.91 -54.42 4.72
CA CYS A 75 4.79 -53.35 3.73
C CYS A 75 3.59 -52.43 4.00
N ALA A 76 2.45 -53.01 4.41
CA ALA A 76 1.26 -52.24 4.76
C ALA A 76 1.50 -51.36 5.99
N ARG A 77 2.15 -51.89 7.03
CA ARG A 77 2.52 -51.13 8.24
C ARG A 77 3.41 -49.94 7.90
N ASP A 78 4.42 -50.13 7.07
CA ASP A 78 5.37 -49.08 6.72
C ASP A 78 4.69 -48.02 5.82
N ALA A 79 3.85 -48.44 4.88
CA ALA A 79 3.05 -47.54 4.05
C ALA A 79 2.08 -46.68 4.89
N ILE A 80 1.38 -47.29 5.86
CA ILE A 80 0.50 -46.57 6.79
C ILE A 80 1.29 -45.56 7.62
N SER A 81 2.43 -45.98 8.17
CA SER A 81 3.31 -45.12 8.99
C SER A 81 3.80 -43.91 8.18
N PHE A 82 4.18 -44.14 6.92
CA PHE A 82 4.54 -43.07 5.99
C PHE A 82 3.39 -42.10 5.76
N TRP A 83 2.18 -42.59 5.48
CA TRP A 83 1.00 -41.75 5.27
C TRP A 83 0.63 -40.94 6.52
N MET A 84 0.72 -41.53 7.71
CA MET A 84 0.51 -40.82 8.97
C MET A 84 1.54 -39.70 9.17
N TYR A 85 2.81 -39.97 8.87
CA TYR A 85 3.85 -38.95 8.89
C TYR A 85 3.54 -37.79 7.94
N GLN A 86 3.17 -38.08 6.69
CA GLN A 86 2.78 -37.03 5.73
C GLN A 86 1.59 -36.21 6.22
N ALA A 87 0.59 -36.86 6.83
CA ALA A 87 -0.58 -36.19 7.38
C ALA A 87 -0.22 -35.21 8.50
N GLN A 88 0.62 -35.66 9.45
CA GLN A 88 1.07 -34.84 10.56
C GLN A 88 1.93 -33.65 10.09
N GLN A 89 2.83 -33.87 9.13
CA GLN A 89 3.63 -32.80 8.55
C GLN A 89 2.75 -31.74 7.85
N GLN A 90 1.73 -32.18 7.11
CA GLN A 90 0.78 -31.27 6.48
C GLN A 90 -0.01 -30.45 7.51
N GLU A 91 -0.48 -31.09 8.58
CA GLU A 91 -1.19 -30.39 9.66
C GLU A 91 -0.31 -29.32 10.31
N TYR A 92 0.95 -29.67 10.62
CA TYR A 92 1.90 -28.73 11.20
C TYR A 92 2.15 -27.52 10.29
N VAL A 93 2.41 -27.76 9.00
CA VAL A 93 2.62 -26.70 8.01
C VAL A 93 1.38 -25.82 7.88
N MET A 94 0.19 -26.42 7.78
CA MET A 94 -1.06 -25.68 7.65
C MET A 94 -1.34 -24.82 8.88
N LYS A 95 -1.09 -25.35 10.08
CA LYS A 95 -1.23 -24.59 11.34
C LYS A 95 -0.26 -23.41 11.39
N SER A 96 1.01 -23.62 11.07
CA SER A 96 2.01 -22.56 11.04
C SER A 96 1.67 -21.47 9.99
N MET A 97 1.22 -21.87 8.80
CA MET A 97 0.77 -20.94 7.76
C MET A 97 -0.44 -20.11 8.23
N ALA A 98 -1.41 -20.74 8.90
CA ALA A 98 -2.58 -20.07 9.45
C ALA A 98 -2.20 -19.06 10.55
N GLU A 99 -1.29 -19.43 11.45
CA GLU A 99 -0.78 -18.55 12.50
C GLU A 99 -0.06 -17.33 11.93
N ASN A 100 0.82 -17.53 10.94
CA ASN A 100 1.51 -16.43 10.25
C ASN A 100 0.53 -15.51 9.53
N THR A 101 -0.44 -16.09 8.79
CA THR A 101 -1.46 -15.31 8.08
C THR A 101 -2.31 -14.50 9.05
N ARG A 102 -2.63 -15.05 10.22
CA ARG A 102 -3.37 -14.35 11.26
C ARG A 102 -2.55 -13.19 11.84
N ALA A 103 -1.28 -13.41 12.14
CA ALA A 103 -0.40 -12.34 12.64
C ALA A 103 -0.27 -11.20 11.62
N ASP A 104 -0.11 -11.52 10.33
CA ASP A 104 -0.05 -10.54 9.24
C ASP A 104 -1.36 -9.75 9.12
N ALA A 105 -2.51 -10.43 9.23
CA ALA A 105 -3.82 -9.79 9.21
C ALA A 105 -4.04 -8.86 10.40
N GLU A 106 -3.63 -9.27 11.60
CA GLU A 106 -3.70 -8.46 12.82
C GLU A 106 -2.83 -7.20 12.69
N LYS A 107 -1.60 -7.34 12.17
CA LYS A 107 -0.71 -6.20 11.89
C LYS A 107 -1.30 -5.25 10.85
N ALA A 108 -1.80 -5.78 9.73
CA ALA A 108 -2.43 -4.96 8.68
C ALA A 108 -3.66 -4.21 9.21
N ALA A 109 -4.45 -4.82 10.10
CA ALA A 109 -5.59 -4.17 10.73
C ALA A 109 -5.16 -3.02 11.66
N GLN A 110 -4.08 -3.18 12.42
CA GLN A 110 -3.49 -2.13 13.27
C GLN A 110 -2.96 -0.97 12.43
N ASP A 111 -2.20 -1.26 11.36
CA ASP A 111 -1.67 -0.26 10.44
C ASP A 111 -2.78 0.54 9.76
N LEU A 112 -3.84 -0.14 9.33
CA LEU A 112 -5.02 0.51 8.76
C LEU A 112 -5.70 1.45 9.78
N LYS A 113 -5.84 1.02 11.04
CA LYS A 113 -6.42 1.86 12.11
C LYS A 113 -5.55 3.10 12.36
N ALA A 114 -4.23 2.94 12.40
CA ALA A 114 -3.29 4.04 12.57
C ALA A 114 -3.34 5.02 11.39
N CYS A 115 -3.38 4.52 10.15
CA CYS A 115 -3.51 5.32 8.95
C CYS A 115 -4.83 6.11 8.93
N ARG A 116 -5.95 5.47 9.28
CA ARG A 116 -7.26 6.14 9.40
C ARG A 116 -7.25 7.26 10.44
N LEU A 117 -6.61 7.05 11.59
CA LEU A 117 -6.49 8.09 12.60
C LEU A 117 -5.66 9.29 12.11
N LYS A 118 -4.50 9.04 11.50
CA LYS A 118 -3.65 10.09 10.90
C LYS A 118 -4.42 10.89 9.86
N ALA A 119 -5.07 10.21 8.91
CA ALA A 119 -5.88 10.86 7.89
C ALA A 119 -7.04 11.70 8.49
N ALA A 120 -7.67 11.22 9.57
CA ALA A 120 -8.73 11.96 10.24
C ALA A 120 -8.21 13.26 10.91
N ILE A 121 -7.02 13.20 11.52
CA ILE A 121 -6.35 14.36 12.12
C ILE A 121 -5.98 15.37 11.03
N GLU A 122 -5.35 14.93 9.95
CA GLU A 122 -4.98 15.79 8.82
C GLU A 122 -6.20 16.45 8.18
N LYS A 123 -7.29 15.69 7.99
CA LYS A 123 -8.56 16.23 7.50
C LYS A 123 -9.10 17.31 8.41
N ARG A 124 -9.03 17.14 9.74
CA ARG A 124 -9.45 18.15 10.72
C ARG A 124 -8.55 19.40 10.63
N ASN A 125 -7.25 19.22 10.51
CA ASN A 125 -6.28 20.31 10.40
C ASN A 125 -6.51 21.12 9.12
N MET A 126 -6.72 20.46 7.98
CA MET A 126 -7.05 21.16 6.73
C MET A 126 -8.38 21.88 6.80
N LYS A 127 -9.43 21.28 7.37
CA LYS A 127 -10.70 21.98 7.61
C LYS A 127 -10.54 23.22 8.50
N SER A 128 -9.62 23.20 9.47
CA SER A 128 -9.32 24.38 10.30
C SER A 128 -8.60 25.46 9.49
N ARG A 129 -7.61 25.08 8.67
CA ARG A 129 -6.88 26.00 7.79
C ARG A 129 -7.78 26.67 6.76
N VAL A 130 -8.67 25.91 6.12
CA VAL A 130 -9.66 26.43 5.17
C VAL A 130 -10.53 27.49 5.84
N ARG A 131 -11.10 27.19 7.03
CA ARG A 131 -11.91 28.17 7.78
C ARG A 131 -11.16 29.45 8.13
N LYS A 132 -9.89 29.34 8.52
CA LYS A 132 -9.04 30.51 8.79
C LYS A 132 -8.84 31.35 7.53
N LEU A 133 -8.47 30.72 6.41
CA LEU A 133 -8.27 31.40 5.13
C LEU A 133 -9.55 32.04 4.61
N GLU A 134 -10.70 31.39 4.75
CA GLU A 134 -12.01 31.97 4.41
C GLU A 134 -12.29 33.23 5.22
N SER A 135 -11.99 33.23 6.53
CA SER A 135 -12.16 34.40 7.39
C SER A 135 -11.21 35.55 7.05
N SER A 136 -9.96 35.24 6.66
CA SER A 136 -8.98 36.25 6.25
C SER A 136 -9.35 36.82 4.89
N LEU A 137 -9.78 35.98 3.95
CA LEU A 137 -10.24 36.42 2.63
C LEU A 137 -11.45 37.35 2.74
N LYS A 138 -12.39 37.05 3.63
CA LYS A 138 -13.54 37.93 3.89
C LYS A 138 -13.09 39.31 4.40
N ARG A 139 -12.16 39.33 5.37
CA ARG A 139 -11.60 40.58 5.89
C ARG A 139 -10.85 41.39 4.84
N GLU A 140 -10.06 40.74 4.00
CA GLU A 140 -9.38 41.45 2.90
C GLU A 140 -10.36 42.02 1.88
N ARG A 141 -11.47 41.33 1.60
CA ARG A 141 -12.53 41.89 0.74
C ARG A 141 -13.18 43.13 1.34
N GLU A 142 -13.44 43.11 2.65
CA GLU A 142 -13.96 44.27 3.39
C GLU A 142 -12.95 45.43 3.37
N ASN A 143 -11.67 45.16 3.66
CA ASN A 143 -10.60 46.16 3.60
C ASN A 143 -10.46 46.80 2.22
N VAL A 144 -10.47 45.99 1.15
CA VAL A 144 -10.40 46.48 -0.23
C VAL A 144 -11.60 47.37 -0.55
N TYR A 145 -12.79 46.99 -0.09
CA TYR A 145 -13.99 47.81 -0.27
C TYR A 145 -13.85 49.17 0.44
N ASP A 146 -13.45 49.18 1.73
CA ASP A 146 -13.30 50.42 2.50
C ASP A 146 -12.21 51.34 1.92
N LEU A 147 -11.07 50.77 1.53
CA LEU A 147 -10.01 51.51 0.83
C LEU A 147 -10.50 52.11 -0.49
N SER A 148 -11.32 51.38 -1.25
CA SER A 148 -11.87 51.89 -2.51
C SER A 148 -12.84 53.06 -2.28
N MET A 149 -13.60 53.05 -1.18
CA MET A 149 -14.48 54.16 -0.79
C MET A 149 -13.66 55.39 -0.37
N MET A 150 -12.67 55.21 0.52
CA MET A 150 -11.78 56.30 0.94
C MET A 150 -11.02 56.92 -0.23
N LEU A 151 -10.53 56.11 -1.17
CA LEU A 151 -9.85 56.60 -2.37
C LEU A 151 -10.79 57.46 -3.23
N ARG A 152 -12.05 57.05 -3.38
CA ARG A 152 -13.06 57.81 -4.13
C ARG A 152 -13.35 59.15 -3.46
N GLU A 153 -13.57 59.17 -2.16
CA GLU A 153 -13.79 60.39 -1.39
C GLU A 153 -12.60 61.35 -1.49
N LYS A 154 -11.37 60.84 -1.35
CA LYS A 154 -10.15 61.63 -1.50
C LYS A 154 -9.97 62.17 -2.91
N ALA A 155 -10.31 61.39 -3.93
CA ALA A 155 -10.29 61.86 -5.32
C ALA A 155 -11.29 63.00 -5.55
N ASP A 156 -12.49 62.92 -4.97
CA ASP A 156 -13.50 63.99 -5.05
C ASP A 156 -13.09 65.24 -4.27
N GLU A 157 -12.51 65.09 -3.08
CA GLU A 157 -11.91 66.20 -2.32
C GLU A 157 -10.79 66.89 -3.10
N TYR A 158 -9.88 66.12 -3.68
CA TYR A 158 -8.78 66.64 -4.48
C TYR A 158 -9.28 67.43 -5.68
N LYS A 159 -10.26 66.90 -6.43
CA LYS A 159 -10.92 67.62 -7.53
C LYS A 159 -11.54 68.94 -7.06
N ARG A 160 -12.25 68.94 -5.92
CA ARG A 160 -12.83 70.17 -5.34
C ARG A 160 -11.77 71.21 -4.97
N GLN A 161 -10.64 70.78 -4.41
CA GLN A 161 -9.53 71.66 -4.07
C GLN A 161 -8.85 72.22 -5.32
N GLN A 162 -8.67 71.39 -6.35
CA GLN A 162 -8.10 71.81 -7.64
C GLN A 162 -8.95 72.89 -8.31
N MET A 163 -10.26 72.67 -8.44
CA MET A 163 -11.20 73.67 -8.98
C MET A 163 -11.16 74.99 -8.20
N ARG A 164 -11.00 74.93 -6.86
CA ARG A 164 -10.84 76.13 -6.02
C ARG A 164 -9.53 76.87 -6.26
N ARG A 165 -8.43 76.15 -6.50
CA ARG A 165 -7.12 76.75 -6.83
C ARG A 165 -7.18 77.43 -8.19
N GLU A 166 -7.66 76.72 -9.22
CA GLU A 166 -7.84 77.25 -10.58
C GLU A 166 -8.73 78.51 -10.57
N ARG A 167 -9.82 78.52 -9.79
CA ARG A 167 -10.68 79.72 -9.64
C ARG A 167 -9.97 80.89 -8.97
N LYS A 168 -9.12 80.64 -7.97
CA LYS A 168 -8.34 81.70 -7.32
C LYS A 168 -7.27 82.26 -8.26
N GLU A 169 -6.61 81.40 -9.03
CA GLU A 169 -5.65 81.80 -10.06
C GLU A 169 -6.33 82.66 -11.13
N MET A 170 -7.51 82.26 -11.61
CA MET A 170 -8.30 83.04 -12.57
C MET A 170 -8.74 84.40 -12.01
N ASN A 171 -9.18 84.46 -10.75
CA ASN A 171 -9.55 85.71 -10.10
C ASN A 171 -8.34 86.64 -9.90
N MET A 172 -7.17 86.10 -9.53
CA MET A 172 -5.92 86.85 -9.35
C MET A 172 -5.42 87.43 -10.68
N MET A 173 -5.46 86.64 -11.76
CA MET A 173 -5.17 87.09 -13.12
C MET A 173 -6.13 88.19 -13.60
N SER A 174 -7.40 88.18 -13.15
CA SER A 174 -8.35 89.27 -13.46
C SER A 174 -8.08 90.55 -12.67
N TYR A 175 -7.49 90.44 -11.47
CA TYR A 175 -7.14 91.57 -10.61
C TYR A 175 -5.87 92.27 -11.13
N GLU A 176 -4.85 91.51 -11.55
CA GLU A 176 -3.63 92.03 -12.20
C GLU A 176 -3.92 92.66 -13.58
N GLY A 177 -4.96 92.20 -14.27
CA GLY A 177 -5.47 92.82 -15.50
C GLY A 177 -6.31 94.09 -15.29
N CYS A 178 -6.78 94.36 -14.06
CA CYS A 178 -7.58 95.56 -13.75
C CYS A 178 -6.72 96.73 -13.27
N ASP A 179 -5.56 96.47 -12.64
CA ASP A 179 -4.60 97.52 -12.26
C ASP A 179 -3.79 98.07 -13.46
N SER A 180 -3.76 97.36 -14.59
CA SER A 180 -3.02 97.78 -15.79
C SER A 180 -3.83 98.62 -16.79
N THR A 181 -5.08 98.97 -16.48
CA THR A 181 -5.94 99.81 -17.36
C THR A 181 -6.34 101.17 -16.78
N CYS A 182 -5.81 101.56 -15.62
CA CYS A 182 -6.11 102.85 -14.97
C CYS A 182 -4.84 103.64 -14.61
N GLU A 183 -3.88 103.78 -15.52
CA GLU A 183 -2.80 104.78 -15.38
C GLU A 183 -2.14 105.11 -16.74
N GLU A 184 -2.95 105.36 -17.78
CA GLU A 184 -2.53 106.15 -18.95
C GLU A 184 -3.56 107.25 -19.20
N GLN A 185 -3.36 108.40 -18.54
CA GLN A 185 -3.77 109.74 -19.00
C GLN A 185 -3.07 110.83 -18.18
#